data_AF-A0A7J9SG30-F1
#
_entry.id   AF-A0A7J9SG30-F1
#
_cell.length_a   1.000
_cell.length_b   1.000
_cell.length_c   1.000
_cell.angle_alpha   90.00
_cell.angle_beta   90.00
_cell.angle_gamma   90.00
#
_symmetry.space_group_name_H-M   'P 1'
#
loop_
_entity.id
_entity.type
_entity.pdbx_description
1 polymer ?
#
loop_
_entity_poly.entity_id
_entity_poly.type
_entity_poly.pdbx_seq_one_letter_code
_entity_poly.pdbx_strand_id
1 'polypeptide(L)'
;MRAFGDLTAVHLALWEQGDKSSTRLRVPLPNDQWHAAIIDLCWQRFQYCLQVYNSANSIYEDDLERRQSYDGRVINGLPVRLSWGIGQVADLLRTFGSTFEVFSASIDTYREKATFGNETGYEHLSRRWLRHSRDLRGRIEFALQTSMWVQWISESLEQANEIATHLHDDESHYLQQYGLEMFSYIAHPPLLVAVLTSAAMVEEVGAVTVKELDTGINPELDDTRLEEVIGWLRDGHLAPENIDLDLLDDTLRDARNELSHSMTARGTTVTIDSFETYVEAVHMAMGLGLSLAAELATDVLTDLDELPLTPQ
;
A
#
# COMPACT_ATOMS: atom_id res chain seq x y z
N MET A 1 28.60 27.35 -10.35
CA MET A 1 27.62 26.55 -9.58
C MET A 1 27.56 27.05 -8.13
N ARG A 2 27.00 28.24 -7.88
CA ARG A 2 26.87 28.82 -6.52
C ARG A 2 25.41 29.06 -6.09
N ALA A 3 24.43 28.77 -6.93
CA ALA A 3 23.05 29.24 -6.74
C ALA A 3 22.11 28.23 -6.07
N PHE A 4 22.45 26.95 -6.01
CA PHE A 4 21.51 25.91 -5.55
C PHE A 4 21.46 25.75 -4.01
N GLY A 5 22.60 25.77 -3.33
CA GLY A 5 22.63 25.72 -1.85
C GLY A 5 22.06 26.99 -1.19
N ASP A 6 22.18 28.14 -1.85
CA ASP A 6 21.67 29.41 -1.37
C ASP A 6 20.14 29.47 -1.37
N LEU A 7 19.46 28.88 -2.37
CA LEU A 7 18.00 28.95 -2.47
C LEU A 7 17.29 28.12 -1.40
N THR A 8 17.78 26.92 -1.09
CA THR A 8 17.22 26.07 -0.02
C THR A 8 17.54 26.65 1.36
N ALA A 9 18.76 27.16 1.58
CA ALA A 9 19.11 27.88 2.80
C ALA A 9 18.26 29.17 2.98
N VAL A 10 17.96 29.87 1.89
CA VAL A 10 17.07 31.04 1.88
C VAL A 10 15.62 30.63 2.11
N HIS A 11 15.12 29.54 1.53
CA HIS A 11 13.75 29.08 1.76
C HIS A 11 13.53 28.70 3.22
N LEU A 12 14.49 27.98 3.81
CA LEU A 12 14.50 27.61 5.23
C LEU A 12 14.59 28.85 6.15
N ALA A 13 15.46 29.81 5.82
CA ALA A 13 15.61 31.06 6.57
C ALA A 13 14.40 32.02 6.42
N LEU A 14 13.68 31.97 5.30
CA LEU A 14 12.44 32.73 5.11
C LEU A 14 11.27 32.12 5.89
N TRP A 15 11.28 30.80 6.09
CA TRP A 15 10.27 30.11 6.91
C TRP A 15 10.43 30.36 8.41
N GLU A 16 11.65 30.65 8.89
CA GLU A 16 11.92 31.05 10.29
C GLU A 16 11.18 32.32 10.75
N GLN A 17 10.74 33.20 9.84
CA GLN A 17 10.39 34.58 10.19
C GLN A 17 8.92 34.99 10.17
N GLY A 18 7.98 34.08 9.90
CA GLY A 18 6.53 34.31 10.13
C GLY A 18 6.06 35.76 9.91
N ASP A 19 5.96 36.17 8.65
CA ASP A 19 5.27 37.38 8.16
C ASP A 19 5.59 38.76 8.80
N LYS A 20 6.65 38.91 9.61
CA LYS A 20 6.95 40.20 10.25
C LYS A 20 8.45 40.51 10.35
N SER A 21 9.04 40.99 9.26
CA SER A 21 9.88 42.22 9.23
C SER A 21 10.84 42.25 8.02
N SER A 22 10.92 43.42 7.39
CA SER A 22 11.81 43.73 6.26
C SER A 22 13.24 44.05 6.70
N THR A 23 13.90 43.13 7.39
CA THR A 23 15.31 43.30 7.80
C THR A 23 16.20 42.49 6.87
N ARG A 24 17.26 43.11 6.32
CA ARG A 24 18.22 42.46 5.40
C ARG A 24 18.74 41.16 6.03
N LEU A 25 18.29 40.02 5.49
CA LEU A 25 18.73 38.67 5.84
C LEU A 25 20.25 38.55 5.68
N ARG A 26 20.96 38.37 6.79
CA ARG A 26 22.28 37.72 6.78
C ARG A 26 22.01 36.23 6.96
N VAL A 27 21.87 35.51 5.86
CA VAL A 27 21.88 34.04 5.88
C VAL A 27 23.30 33.63 6.28
N PRO A 28 23.51 32.94 7.41
CA PRO A 28 24.82 32.36 7.71
C PRO A 28 25.14 31.36 6.60
N LEU A 29 26.20 31.63 5.84
CA LEU A 29 26.70 30.69 4.84
C LEU A 29 26.96 29.36 5.54
N PRO A 30 26.40 28.24 5.06
CA PRO A 30 26.65 26.95 5.68
C PRO A 30 28.16 26.68 5.65
N ASN A 31 28.77 26.49 6.82
CA ASN A 31 30.19 26.14 6.95
C ASN A 31 30.53 24.86 6.18
N ASP A 32 29.52 24.05 5.83
CA ASP A 32 29.63 22.94 4.91
C ASP A 32 28.36 22.83 4.02
N GLN A 33 28.49 23.29 2.78
CA GLN A 33 27.42 23.25 1.75
C GLN A 33 26.87 21.85 1.48
N TRP A 34 27.61 20.79 1.84
CA TRP A 34 27.21 19.42 1.57
C TRP A 34 26.08 18.95 2.49
N HIS A 35 26.00 19.45 3.73
CA HIS A 35 24.87 19.12 4.62
C HIS A 35 23.54 19.66 4.08
N ALA A 36 23.53 20.87 3.54
CA ALA A 36 22.34 21.44 2.91
C ALA A 36 21.92 20.64 1.66
N ALA A 37 22.89 20.19 0.85
CA ALA A 37 22.61 19.36 -0.32
C ALA A 37 22.06 17.97 0.04
N ILE A 38 22.53 17.36 1.14
CA ILE A 38 22.00 16.10 1.66
C ILE A 38 20.53 16.27 2.06
N ILE A 39 20.20 17.33 2.80
CA ILE A 39 18.83 17.61 3.25
C ILE A 39 17.90 17.78 2.05
N ASP A 40 18.30 18.56 1.04
CA ASP A 40 17.51 18.78 -0.18
C ASP A 40 17.25 17.46 -0.95
N LEU A 41 18.26 16.62 -1.12
CA LEU A 41 18.07 15.32 -1.78
C LEU A 41 17.19 14.36 -0.96
N CYS A 42 17.33 14.34 0.37
CA CYS A 42 16.45 13.55 1.23
C CYS A 42 15.00 14.02 1.10
N TRP A 43 14.76 15.34 1.07
CA TRP A 43 13.44 15.93 0.85
C TRP A 43 12.87 15.57 -0.52
N GLN A 44 13.64 15.72 -1.59
CA GLN A 44 13.18 15.37 -2.94
C GLN A 44 12.83 13.89 -3.07
N ARG A 45 13.65 13.01 -2.46
CA ARG A 45 13.35 11.59 -2.40
C ARG A 45 12.05 11.33 -1.64
N PHE A 46 11.82 12.04 -0.54
CA PHE A 46 10.58 11.91 0.22
C PHE A 46 9.36 12.30 -0.63
N GLN A 47 9.40 13.46 -1.28
CA GLN A 47 8.34 13.92 -2.17
C GLN A 47 8.08 12.92 -3.31
N TYR A 48 9.14 12.33 -3.85
CA TYR A 48 9.02 11.27 -4.85
C TYR A 48 8.31 10.02 -4.30
N CYS A 49 8.66 9.58 -3.08
CA CYS A 49 8.00 8.46 -2.41
C CYS A 49 6.49 8.73 -2.23
N LEU A 50 6.14 9.92 -1.74
CA LEU A 50 4.74 10.34 -1.56
C LEU A 50 3.98 10.37 -2.89
N GLN A 51 4.61 10.91 -3.95
CA GLN A 51 4.02 10.92 -5.28
C GLN A 51 3.76 9.51 -5.80
N VAL A 52 4.71 8.59 -5.61
CA VAL A 52 4.57 7.18 -6.02
C VAL A 52 3.44 6.49 -5.25
N TYR A 53 3.37 6.67 -3.93
CA TYR A 53 2.28 6.14 -3.12
C TYR A 53 0.91 6.66 -3.59
N ASN A 54 0.76 7.97 -3.77
CA ASN A 54 -0.48 8.56 -4.27
C ASN A 54 -0.83 8.11 -5.68
N SER A 55 0.18 7.87 -6.54
CA SER A 55 -0.05 7.33 -7.88
C SER A 55 -0.60 5.91 -7.84
N ALA A 56 -0.17 5.08 -6.89
CA ALA A 56 -0.70 3.73 -6.71
C ALA A 56 -2.18 3.74 -6.30
N ASN A 57 -2.55 4.64 -5.38
CA ASN A 57 -3.95 4.82 -4.97
C ASN A 57 -4.80 5.31 -6.14
N SER A 58 -4.32 6.30 -6.90
CA SER A 58 -5.02 6.79 -8.09
C SER A 58 -5.18 5.73 -9.17
N ILE A 59 -4.21 4.82 -9.36
CA ILE A 59 -4.36 3.69 -10.28
C ILE A 59 -5.52 2.78 -9.86
N TYR A 60 -5.67 2.51 -8.57
CA TYR A 60 -6.77 1.69 -8.06
C TYR A 60 -8.13 2.38 -8.27
N GLU A 61 -8.23 3.66 -7.94
CA GLU A 61 -9.45 4.47 -8.16
C GLU A 61 -9.82 4.53 -9.64
N ASP A 62 -8.85 4.80 -10.52
CA ASP A 62 -9.04 4.81 -11.98
C ASP A 62 -9.52 3.45 -12.51
N ASP A 63 -9.00 2.35 -11.96
CA ASP A 63 -9.41 1.00 -12.35
C ASP A 63 -10.87 0.74 -11.94
N LEU A 64 -11.26 1.12 -10.72
CA LEU A 64 -12.65 1.05 -10.23
C LEU A 64 -13.60 1.90 -11.09
N GLU A 65 -13.26 3.15 -11.37
CA GLU A 65 -14.08 4.05 -12.19
C GLU A 65 -14.25 3.50 -13.61
N ARG A 66 -13.18 2.97 -14.20
CA ARG A 66 -13.27 2.37 -15.53
C ARG A 66 -14.18 1.16 -15.54
N ARG A 67 -14.09 0.29 -14.55
CA ARG A 67 -14.99 -0.88 -14.42
C ARG A 67 -16.45 -0.43 -14.33
N GLN A 68 -16.75 0.57 -13.50
CA GLN A 68 -18.10 1.14 -13.37
C GLN A 68 -18.60 1.80 -14.67
N SER A 69 -17.69 2.35 -15.48
CA SER A 69 -18.03 2.96 -16.77
C SER A 69 -18.21 1.96 -17.91
N TYR A 70 -17.84 0.69 -17.71
CA TYR A 70 -18.00 -0.37 -18.70
C TYR A 70 -19.41 -0.96 -18.65
N ASP A 71 -20.16 -0.74 -19.72
CA ASP A 71 -21.59 -1.09 -19.88
C ASP A 71 -21.81 -2.61 -20.15
N GLY A 72 -21.04 -3.49 -19.51
CA GLY A 72 -21.17 -4.96 -19.65
C GLY A 72 -20.83 -5.54 -21.03
N ARG A 73 -20.32 -4.74 -21.98
CA ARG A 73 -19.91 -5.24 -23.30
C ARG A 73 -18.54 -5.89 -23.22
N VAL A 74 -18.56 -7.21 -23.05
CA VAL A 74 -17.44 -8.15 -23.09
C VAL A 74 -16.40 -7.77 -24.16
N ILE A 75 -15.25 -7.26 -23.75
CA ILE A 75 -14.05 -7.19 -24.59
C ILE A 75 -13.21 -8.43 -24.28
N ASN A 76 -13.26 -9.40 -25.19
CA ASN A 76 -12.43 -10.61 -25.26
C ASN A 76 -12.64 -11.67 -24.15
N GLY A 77 -12.96 -12.88 -24.59
CA GLY A 77 -13.26 -14.07 -23.78
C GLY A 77 -12.01 -14.82 -23.32
N LEU A 78 -11.21 -14.20 -22.45
CA LEU A 78 -10.29 -14.96 -21.60
C LEU A 78 -10.96 -15.18 -20.24
N PRO A 79 -10.98 -16.43 -19.72
CA PRO A 79 -11.71 -16.78 -18.49
C PRO A 79 -11.06 -16.22 -17.21
N VAL A 80 -9.86 -15.63 -17.31
CA VAL A 80 -9.19 -14.90 -16.22
C VAL A 80 -8.54 -13.67 -16.84
N ARG A 81 -8.94 -12.49 -16.39
CA ARG A 81 -8.29 -11.21 -16.74
C ARG A 81 -7.36 -10.79 -15.62
N LEU A 82 -6.23 -10.20 -16.00
CA LEU A 82 -5.42 -9.40 -15.09
C LEU A 82 -6.03 -8.00 -15.04
N SER A 83 -6.22 -7.44 -13.85
CA SER A 83 -6.50 -6.01 -13.72
C SER A 83 -5.44 -5.24 -14.48
N TRP A 84 -5.88 -4.26 -15.29
CA TRP A 84 -4.96 -3.40 -16.02
C TRP A 84 -4.10 -2.57 -15.06
N GLY A 85 -4.66 -2.22 -13.90
CA GLY A 85 -3.94 -1.53 -12.83
C GLY A 85 -2.68 -2.29 -12.38
N ILE A 86 -2.69 -3.63 -12.36
CA ILE A 86 -1.56 -4.42 -11.84
C ILE A 86 -0.32 -4.17 -12.68
N GLY A 87 -0.49 -4.10 -14.01
CA GLY A 87 0.61 -3.78 -14.91
C GLY A 87 1.18 -2.38 -14.65
N GLN A 88 0.31 -1.40 -14.37
CA GLN A 88 0.73 -0.05 -14.05
C GLN A 88 1.46 0.04 -12.71
N VAL A 89 0.96 -0.63 -11.66
CA VAL A 89 1.63 -0.65 -10.36
C VAL A 89 2.96 -1.40 -10.44
N ALA A 90 3.05 -2.49 -11.22
CA ALA A 90 4.31 -3.18 -11.48
C ALA A 90 5.33 -2.28 -12.20
N ASP A 91 4.91 -1.52 -13.20
CA ASP A 91 5.76 -0.53 -13.87
C ASP A 91 6.17 0.62 -12.93
N LEU A 92 5.26 1.05 -12.05
CA LEU A 92 5.52 2.04 -11.03
C LEU A 92 6.56 1.54 -10.02
N LEU A 93 6.44 0.29 -9.55
CA LEU A 93 7.41 -0.35 -8.65
C LEU A 93 8.79 -0.47 -9.30
N ARG A 94 8.85 -0.88 -10.57
CA ARG A 94 10.11 -0.97 -11.33
C ARG A 94 10.77 0.41 -11.47
N THR A 95 9.98 1.43 -11.80
CA THR A 95 10.46 2.81 -11.96
C THR A 95 10.90 3.40 -10.61
N PHE A 96 10.13 3.15 -9.55
CA PHE A 96 10.43 3.53 -8.18
C PHE A 96 11.81 3.03 -7.75
N GLY A 97 12.04 1.71 -7.86
CA GLY A 97 13.32 1.11 -7.46
C GLY A 97 14.51 1.77 -8.18
N SER A 98 14.43 1.94 -9.49
CA SER A 98 15.51 2.58 -10.27
C SER A 98 15.76 4.05 -9.89
N THR A 99 14.71 4.82 -9.62
CA THR A 99 14.82 6.24 -9.29
C THR A 99 15.30 6.44 -7.85
N PHE A 100 14.84 5.59 -6.92
CA PHE A 100 15.29 5.59 -5.53
C PHE A 100 16.80 5.31 -5.41
N GLU A 101 17.33 4.42 -6.25
CA GLU A 101 18.78 4.15 -6.32
C GLU A 101 19.57 5.37 -6.81
N VAL A 102 19.05 6.13 -7.77
CA VAL A 102 19.68 7.38 -8.24
C VAL A 102 19.77 8.40 -7.11
N PHE A 103 18.71 8.56 -6.32
CA PHE A 103 18.76 9.38 -5.11
C PHE A 103 19.77 8.84 -4.09
N SER A 104 19.90 7.52 -3.94
CA SER A 104 20.83 6.90 -2.98
C SER A 104 22.28 7.14 -3.34
N ALA A 105 22.66 6.89 -4.59
CA ALA A 105 23.98 7.21 -5.09
C ALA A 105 24.32 8.71 -4.95
N SER A 106 23.35 9.60 -5.20
CA SER A 106 23.55 11.05 -5.10
C SER A 106 23.75 11.50 -3.65
N ILE A 107 22.95 10.97 -2.72
CA ILE A 107 23.07 11.25 -1.29
C ILE A 107 24.42 10.74 -0.76
N ASP A 108 24.82 9.52 -1.12
CA ASP A 108 26.10 8.95 -0.70
C ASP A 108 27.28 9.78 -1.21
N THR A 109 27.22 10.25 -2.47
CA THR A 109 28.24 11.14 -3.04
C THR A 109 28.41 12.45 -2.25
N TYR A 110 27.33 13.02 -1.70
CA TYR A 110 27.43 14.22 -0.87
C TYR A 110 27.82 13.90 0.57
N ARG A 111 27.39 12.74 1.09
CA ARG A 111 27.81 12.24 2.40
C ARG A 111 29.32 12.02 2.47
N GLU A 112 29.95 11.51 1.42
CA GLU A 112 31.40 11.35 1.34
C GLU A 112 32.17 12.67 1.35
N LYS A 113 31.53 13.77 0.90
CA LYS A 113 32.13 15.10 0.84
C LYS A 113 31.88 15.94 2.08
N ALA A 114 30.81 15.63 2.83
CA ALA A 114 30.42 16.34 4.03
C ALA A 114 31.34 16.00 5.21
N THR A 115 31.65 17.00 6.03
CA THR A 115 32.50 16.86 7.21
C THR A 115 31.64 16.62 8.45
N PHE A 116 31.48 15.35 8.83
CA PHE A 116 30.78 14.97 10.05
C PHE A 116 31.69 15.04 11.29
N GLY A 117 31.13 15.43 12.44
CA GLY A 117 31.83 15.51 13.73
C GLY A 117 32.03 16.92 14.27
N ASN A 118 31.45 17.93 13.60
CA ASN A 118 31.55 19.34 14.01
C ASN A 118 30.35 19.78 14.87
N GLU A 119 29.34 18.90 15.05
CA GLU A 119 28.14 19.13 15.89
C GLU A 119 27.41 20.42 15.52
N THR A 120 27.42 20.78 14.23
CA THR A 120 26.68 21.93 13.73
C THR A 120 25.19 21.59 13.59
N GLY A 121 24.30 22.58 13.71
CA GLY A 121 22.86 22.37 13.54
C GLY A 121 22.50 21.74 12.17
N TYR A 122 23.20 22.14 11.09
CA TYR A 122 23.04 21.52 9.77
C TYR A 122 23.50 20.07 9.71
N GLU A 123 24.57 19.71 10.43
CA GLU A 123 25.00 18.32 10.54
C GLU A 123 23.93 17.48 11.24
N HIS A 124 23.40 17.94 12.37
CA HIS A 124 22.34 17.26 13.11
C HIS A 124 21.09 17.05 12.26
N LEU A 125 20.67 18.09 11.54
CA LEU A 125 19.53 18.03 10.63
C LEU A 125 19.78 17.00 9.51
N SER A 126 20.93 17.07 8.83
CA SER A 126 21.27 16.11 7.77
C SER A 126 21.33 14.66 8.25
N ARG A 127 21.85 14.40 9.46
CA ARG A 127 21.86 13.05 10.07
C ARG A 127 20.44 12.54 10.33
N ARG A 128 19.54 13.41 10.79
CA ARG A 128 18.14 13.07 11.03
C ARG A 128 17.44 12.72 9.71
N TRP A 129 17.56 13.57 8.69
CA TRP A 129 17.02 13.30 7.35
C TRP A 129 17.54 12.00 6.73
N LEU A 130 18.84 11.71 6.87
CA LEU A 130 19.43 10.45 6.41
C LEU A 130 18.86 9.22 7.10
N ARG A 131 18.54 9.33 8.41
CA ARG A 131 17.92 8.24 9.17
C ARG A 131 16.52 7.94 8.64
N HIS A 132 15.64 8.93 8.61
CA HIS A 132 14.25 8.73 8.15
C HIS A 132 14.19 8.32 6.67
N SER A 133 15.10 8.84 5.83
CA SER A 133 15.15 8.53 4.39
C SER A 133 15.48 7.07 4.08
N ARG A 134 16.08 6.32 5.03
CA ARG A 134 16.51 4.94 4.82
C ARG A 134 15.34 3.96 4.79
N ASP A 135 14.33 4.19 5.62
CA ASP A 135 13.24 3.23 5.84
C ASP A 135 12.08 3.44 4.85
N LEU A 136 12.10 4.56 4.12
CA LEU A 136 11.14 4.90 3.07
C LEU A 136 10.98 3.82 2.00
N ARG A 137 12.08 3.19 1.59
CA ARG A 137 12.04 2.25 0.48
C ARG A 137 11.13 1.07 0.78
N GLY A 138 11.37 0.39 1.90
CA GLY A 138 10.65 -0.81 2.27
C GLY A 138 9.16 -0.54 2.41
N ARG A 139 8.81 0.58 3.08
CA ARG A 139 7.41 0.97 3.30
C ARG A 139 6.67 1.28 1.99
N ILE A 140 7.31 1.97 1.05
CA ILE A 140 6.70 2.26 -0.27
C ILE A 140 6.62 1.03 -1.15
N GLU A 141 7.67 0.19 -1.19
CA GLU A 141 7.62 -1.09 -1.92
C GLU A 141 6.49 -1.99 -1.39
N PHE A 142 6.35 -2.06 -0.06
CA PHE A 142 5.28 -2.80 0.60
C PHE A 142 3.88 -2.24 0.28
N ALA A 143 3.70 -0.93 0.29
CA ALA A 143 2.43 -0.31 -0.10
C ALA A 143 2.08 -0.58 -1.58
N LEU A 144 3.06 -0.50 -2.48
CA LEU A 144 2.88 -0.84 -3.90
C LEU A 144 2.52 -2.32 -4.09
N GLN A 145 3.19 -3.21 -3.35
CA GLN A 145 2.87 -4.64 -3.36
C GLN A 145 1.44 -4.87 -2.88
N THR A 146 1.07 -4.31 -1.73
CA THR A 146 -0.29 -4.41 -1.18
C THR A 146 -1.35 -3.91 -2.18
N SER A 147 -1.08 -2.81 -2.89
CA SER A 147 -1.95 -2.31 -3.95
C SER A 147 -2.15 -3.33 -5.09
N MET A 148 -1.10 -4.05 -5.50
CA MET A 148 -1.23 -5.12 -6.49
C MET A 148 -2.08 -6.29 -5.99
N TRP A 149 -1.96 -6.67 -4.71
CA TRP A 149 -2.82 -7.69 -4.10
C TRP A 149 -4.29 -7.27 -4.16
N VAL A 150 -4.60 -6.04 -3.74
CA VAL A 150 -5.97 -5.51 -3.75
C VAL A 150 -6.56 -5.49 -5.16
N GLN A 151 -5.79 -5.08 -6.17
CA GLN A 151 -6.26 -5.08 -7.56
C GLN A 151 -6.52 -6.49 -8.10
N TRP A 152 -5.69 -7.48 -7.72
CA TRP A 152 -5.91 -8.87 -8.08
C TRP A 152 -7.18 -9.44 -7.44
N ILE A 153 -7.38 -9.18 -6.15
CA ILE A 153 -8.55 -9.61 -5.40
C ILE A 153 -9.81 -9.00 -6.00
N SER A 154 -9.80 -7.69 -6.25
CA SER A 154 -10.93 -6.95 -6.84
C SER A 154 -11.34 -7.50 -8.21
N GLU A 155 -10.38 -7.73 -9.11
CA GLU A 155 -10.63 -8.36 -10.41
C GLU A 155 -11.23 -9.76 -10.31
N SER A 156 -10.71 -10.57 -9.39
CA SER A 156 -11.21 -11.94 -9.18
C SER A 156 -12.63 -11.92 -8.63
N LEU A 157 -12.92 -11.02 -7.70
CA LEU A 157 -14.26 -10.86 -7.13
C LEU A 157 -15.27 -10.36 -8.15
N GLU A 158 -14.88 -9.39 -8.99
CA GLU A 158 -15.73 -8.84 -10.04
C GLU A 158 -16.10 -9.91 -11.08
N GLN A 159 -15.14 -10.72 -11.51
CA GLN A 159 -15.42 -11.84 -12.43
C GLN A 159 -16.43 -12.82 -11.82
N ALA A 160 -16.29 -13.15 -10.52
CA ALA A 160 -17.27 -13.99 -9.82
C ALA A 160 -18.66 -13.33 -9.79
N ASN A 161 -18.73 -12.02 -9.56
CA ASN A 161 -19.96 -11.26 -9.48
C ASN A 161 -20.66 -11.09 -10.84
N GLU A 162 -19.91 -10.87 -11.92
CA GLU A 162 -20.43 -10.80 -13.30
C GLU A 162 -21.11 -12.13 -13.66
N ILE A 163 -20.47 -13.26 -13.36
CA ILE A 163 -21.03 -14.60 -13.59
C ILE A 163 -22.26 -14.84 -12.70
N ALA A 164 -22.19 -14.45 -11.42
CA ALA A 164 -23.32 -14.56 -10.49
C ALA A 164 -24.55 -13.77 -10.98
N THR A 165 -24.33 -12.56 -11.47
CA THR A 165 -25.37 -11.67 -11.99
C THR A 165 -26.01 -12.27 -13.23
N HIS A 166 -25.22 -12.77 -14.19
CA HIS A 166 -25.76 -13.41 -15.38
C HIS A 166 -26.52 -14.72 -15.12
N LEU A 167 -26.28 -15.39 -14.00
CA LEU A 167 -27.07 -16.55 -13.59
C LEU A 167 -28.44 -16.18 -12.99
N HIS A 168 -28.59 -14.94 -12.48
CA HIS A 168 -29.83 -14.41 -11.92
C HIS A 168 -30.63 -13.53 -12.90
N ASP A 169 -29.98 -12.94 -13.90
CA ASP A 169 -30.61 -12.04 -14.86
C ASP A 169 -31.50 -12.82 -15.85
N ASP A 170 -32.80 -12.54 -15.80
CA ASP A 170 -33.83 -13.13 -16.67
C ASP A 170 -33.64 -12.81 -18.16
N GLU A 171 -32.88 -11.76 -18.49
CA GLU A 171 -32.58 -11.40 -19.89
C GLU A 171 -31.36 -12.16 -20.46
N SER A 172 -30.53 -12.76 -19.61
CA SER A 172 -29.31 -13.47 -20.02
C SER A 172 -29.59 -14.94 -20.34
N HIS A 173 -30.21 -15.19 -21.49
CA HIS A 173 -30.61 -16.53 -21.95
C HIS A 173 -29.48 -17.58 -22.06
N TYR A 174 -28.20 -17.18 -22.02
CA TYR A 174 -27.08 -18.07 -22.31
C TYR A 174 -26.67 -18.97 -21.14
N LEU A 175 -26.66 -18.45 -19.90
CA LEU A 175 -26.19 -19.19 -18.71
C LEU A 175 -27.34 -19.80 -17.89
N GLN A 176 -28.52 -19.18 -17.89
CA GLN A 176 -29.70 -19.70 -17.19
C GLN A 176 -30.10 -21.11 -17.63
N GLN A 177 -29.91 -21.47 -18.92
CA GLN A 177 -30.28 -22.80 -19.44
C GLN A 177 -29.60 -23.96 -18.73
N TYR A 178 -28.51 -23.69 -18.00
CA TYR A 178 -27.73 -24.66 -17.27
C TYR A 178 -28.00 -24.66 -15.76
N GLY A 179 -28.81 -23.73 -15.25
CA GLY A 179 -29.23 -23.62 -13.86
C GLY A 179 -28.16 -23.13 -12.88
N LEU A 180 -28.57 -22.89 -11.62
CA LEU A 180 -27.71 -22.43 -10.52
C LEU A 180 -26.55 -23.38 -10.22
N GLU A 181 -26.66 -24.66 -10.60
CA GLU A 181 -25.60 -25.67 -10.45
C GLU A 181 -24.30 -25.26 -11.18
N MET A 182 -24.39 -24.46 -12.25
CA MET A 182 -23.22 -23.92 -12.96
C MET A 182 -22.41 -22.92 -12.15
N PHE A 183 -23.02 -22.29 -11.15
CA PHE A 183 -22.34 -21.33 -10.29
C PHE A 183 -21.08 -21.94 -9.66
N SER A 184 -21.21 -23.15 -9.10
CA SER A 184 -20.12 -23.89 -8.46
C SER A 184 -18.99 -24.29 -9.44
N TYR A 185 -19.23 -24.23 -10.75
CA TYR A 185 -18.25 -24.59 -11.77
C TYR A 185 -17.57 -23.38 -12.43
N ILE A 186 -18.25 -22.22 -12.52
CA ILE A 186 -17.75 -21.07 -13.28
C ILE A 186 -17.50 -19.84 -12.39
N ALA A 187 -18.40 -19.50 -11.46
CA ALA A 187 -18.24 -18.35 -10.55
C ALA A 187 -17.40 -18.69 -9.32
N HIS A 188 -17.44 -19.95 -8.89
CA HIS A 188 -16.72 -20.40 -7.70
C HIS A 188 -15.18 -20.34 -7.83
N PRO A 189 -14.54 -20.72 -8.97
CA PRO A 189 -13.08 -20.57 -9.11
C PRO A 189 -12.53 -19.13 -8.93
N PRO A 190 -13.08 -18.07 -9.56
CA PRO A 190 -12.59 -16.71 -9.33
C PRO A 190 -12.89 -16.21 -7.90
N LEU A 191 -14.03 -16.60 -7.30
CA LEU A 191 -14.31 -16.30 -5.90
C LEU A 191 -13.29 -16.94 -4.94
N LEU A 192 -12.95 -18.21 -5.19
CA LEU A 192 -11.95 -18.96 -4.44
C LEU A 192 -10.60 -18.26 -4.48
N VAL A 193 -10.19 -17.78 -5.66
CA VAL A 193 -8.97 -16.97 -5.82
C VAL A 193 -9.07 -15.70 -4.98
N ALA A 194 -10.17 -14.93 -5.09
CA ALA A 194 -10.34 -13.70 -4.32
C ALA A 194 -10.23 -13.94 -2.80
N VAL A 195 -10.87 -14.99 -2.30
CA VAL A 195 -10.90 -15.32 -0.87
C VAL A 195 -9.53 -15.81 -0.37
N LEU A 196 -8.88 -16.74 -1.06
CA LEU A 196 -7.55 -17.23 -0.66
C LEU A 196 -6.49 -16.13 -0.73
N THR A 197 -6.54 -15.30 -1.78
CA THR A 197 -5.63 -14.16 -1.92
C THR A 197 -5.91 -13.09 -0.85
N SER A 198 -7.16 -12.89 -0.45
CA SER A 198 -7.50 -11.99 0.67
C SER A 198 -6.94 -12.47 2.01
N ALA A 199 -7.11 -13.76 2.31
CA ALA A 199 -6.57 -14.35 3.54
C ALA A 199 -5.04 -14.22 3.60
N ALA A 200 -4.34 -14.59 2.53
CA ALA A 200 -2.90 -14.48 2.45
C ALA A 200 -2.41 -13.02 2.49
N MET A 201 -3.15 -12.08 1.90
CA MET A 201 -2.85 -10.66 2.01
C MET A 201 -2.95 -10.18 3.45
N VAL A 202 -4.02 -10.53 4.18
CA VAL A 202 -4.19 -10.13 5.58
C VAL A 202 -3.07 -10.74 6.45
N GLU A 203 -2.73 -12.01 6.22
CA GLU A 203 -1.61 -12.67 6.91
C GLU A 203 -0.29 -11.91 6.70
N GLU A 204 0.09 -11.65 5.45
CA GLU A 204 1.35 -10.97 5.10
C GLU A 204 1.35 -9.51 5.58
N VAL A 205 0.31 -8.75 5.22
CA VAL A 205 0.26 -7.31 5.47
C VAL A 205 0.12 -7.02 6.96
N GLY A 206 -0.72 -7.80 7.66
CA GLY A 206 -0.92 -7.67 9.09
C GLY A 206 0.32 -8.05 9.88
N ALA A 207 1.00 -9.15 9.54
CA ALA A 207 2.25 -9.55 10.21
C ALA A 207 3.34 -8.48 10.08
N VAL A 208 3.55 -7.94 8.87
CA VAL A 208 4.52 -6.85 8.65
C VAL A 208 4.15 -5.62 9.47
N THR A 209 2.87 -5.23 9.49
CA THR A 209 2.41 -4.04 10.21
C THR A 209 2.62 -4.17 11.72
N VAL A 210 2.23 -5.30 12.30
CA VAL A 210 2.40 -5.61 13.72
C VAL A 210 3.88 -5.57 14.14
N LYS A 211 4.77 -6.06 13.27
CA LYS A 211 6.22 -6.06 13.48
C LYS A 211 6.81 -4.65 13.39
N GLU A 212 6.46 -3.89 12.37
CA GLU A 212 7.02 -2.55 12.13
C GLU A 212 6.54 -1.52 13.16
N LEU A 213 5.35 -1.69 13.74
CA LEU A 213 4.81 -0.80 14.78
C LEU A 213 5.23 -1.18 16.21
N ASP A 214 6.20 -2.09 16.38
CA ASP A 214 6.79 -2.49 17.67
C ASP A 214 5.76 -2.76 18.77
N THR A 215 4.71 -3.50 18.43
CA THR A 215 3.61 -3.88 19.35
C THR A 215 4.04 -4.77 20.52
N GLY A 216 5.32 -5.14 20.62
CA GLY A 216 5.86 -6.09 21.60
C GLY A 216 5.64 -7.57 21.23
N ILE A 217 5.19 -7.85 20.00
CA ILE A 217 4.97 -9.20 19.48
C ILE A 217 6.27 -9.78 18.88
N ASN A 218 6.45 -11.10 18.98
CA ASN A 218 7.69 -11.79 18.58
C ASN A 218 8.04 -11.52 17.10
N PRO A 219 9.26 -11.05 16.77
CA PRO A 219 9.65 -10.69 15.39
C PRO A 219 9.79 -11.87 14.41
N GLU A 220 9.77 -13.12 14.88
CA GLU A 220 9.72 -14.33 14.03
C GLU A 220 8.27 -14.63 13.61
N LEU A 221 7.78 -13.88 12.62
CA LEU A 221 6.40 -13.94 12.09
C LEU A 221 6.27 -14.73 10.78
N ASP A 222 7.33 -15.41 10.35
CA ASP A 222 7.43 -16.02 9.01
C ASP A 222 6.44 -17.20 8.79
N ASP A 223 5.70 -17.63 9.81
CA ASP A 223 4.71 -18.73 9.77
C ASP A 223 3.40 -18.35 10.49
N THR A 224 2.97 -17.09 10.34
CA THR A 224 1.78 -16.59 11.04
C THR A 224 0.48 -16.96 10.34
N ARG A 225 -0.50 -17.47 11.11
CA ARG A 225 -1.85 -17.76 10.61
C ARG A 225 -2.78 -16.55 10.71
N LEU A 226 -3.79 -16.52 9.86
CA LEU A 226 -4.83 -15.47 9.83
C LEU A 226 -5.42 -15.17 11.22
N GLU A 227 -5.77 -16.20 11.99
CA GLU A 227 -6.32 -16.08 13.35
C GLU A 227 -5.36 -15.35 14.30
N GLU A 228 -4.06 -15.63 14.20
CA GLU A 228 -3.02 -15.01 15.03
C GLU A 228 -2.85 -13.55 14.66
N VAL A 229 -2.79 -13.24 13.35
CA VAL A 229 -2.72 -11.85 12.86
C VAL A 229 -3.94 -11.05 13.29
N ILE A 230 -5.16 -11.59 13.13
CA ILE A 230 -6.39 -10.91 13.53
C ILE A 230 -6.38 -10.65 15.04
N GLY A 231 -5.93 -11.63 15.85
CA GLY A 231 -5.73 -11.46 17.28
C GLY A 231 -4.81 -10.29 17.60
N TRP A 232 -3.66 -10.20 16.93
CA TRP A 232 -2.70 -9.11 17.14
C TRP A 232 -3.21 -7.75 16.69
N LEU A 233 -3.90 -7.67 15.55
CA LEU A 233 -4.50 -6.42 15.08
C LEU A 233 -5.57 -5.91 16.05
N ARG A 234 -6.34 -6.83 16.64
CA ARG A 234 -7.33 -6.53 17.68
C ARG A 234 -6.67 -6.02 18.96
N ASP A 235 -5.69 -6.75 19.48
CA ASP A 235 -5.00 -6.39 20.72
C ASP A 235 -4.22 -5.07 20.60
N GLY A 236 -3.59 -4.86 19.44
CA GLY A 236 -2.85 -3.65 19.09
C GLY A 236 -3.73 -2.44 18.73
N HIS A 237 -5.06 -2.61 18.62
CA HIS A 237 -5.99 -1.57 18.16
C HIS A 237 -5.60 -0.96 16.80
N LEU A 238 -5.06 -1.79 15.89
CA LEU A 238 -4.56 -1.38 14.58
C LEU A 238 -5.63 -1.49 13.47
N ALA A 239 -6.69 -2.26 13.71
CA ALA A 239 -7.79 -2.35 12.76
C ALA A 239 -8.71 -1.11 12.86
N PRO A 240 -9.11 -0.51 11.73
CA PRO A 240 -10.12 0.53 11.71
C PRO A 240 -11.44 0.08 12.38
N GLU A 241 -12.11 0.99 13.08
CA GLU A 241 -13.36 0.70 13.83
C GLU A 241 -14.50 0.15 12.94
N ASN A 242 -14.46 0.44 11.64
CA ASN A 242 -15.47 0.00 10.67
C ASN A 242 -15.19 -1.40 10.08
N ILE A 243 -14.14 -2.09 10.52
CA ILE A 243 -13.79 -3.44 10.05
C ILE A 243 -14.18 -4.45 11.13
N ASP A 244 -15.11 -5.33 10.78
CA ASP A 244 -15.51 -6.46 11.62
C ASP A 244 -14.48 -7.60 11.49
N LEU A 245 -13.55 -7.64 12.43
CA LEU A 245 -12.50 -8.67 12.49
C LEU A 245 -13.04 -10.07 12.78
N ASP A 246 -14.18 -10.19 13.47
CA ASP A 246 -14.75 -11.49 13.82
C ASP A 246 -15.40 -12.12 12.58
N LEU A 247 -16.16 -11.33 11.82
CA LEU A 247 -16.73 -11.75 10.54
C LEU A 247 -15.64 -12.14 9.53
N LEU A 248 -14.53 -11.40 9.52
CA LEU A 248 -13.40 -11.67 8.63
C LEU A 248 -12.65 -12.95 9.00
N ASP A 249 -12.38 -13.18 10.30
CA ASP A 249 -11.78 -14.43 10.78
C ASP A 249 -12.66 -15.62 10.41
N ASP A 250 -13.92 -15.62 10.83
CA ASP A 250 -14.83 -16.74 10.59
C ASP A 250 -14.99 -17.02 9.10
N THR A 251 -15.25 -16.00 8.27
CA THR A 251 -15.55 -16.21 6.85
C THR A 251 -14.31 -16.64 6.04
N LEU A 252 -13.16 -15.99 6.21
CA LEU A 252 -11.96 -16.32 5.45
C LEU A 252 -11.31 -17.62 5.94
N ARG A 253 -11.36 -17.89 7.25
CA ARG A 253 -10.87 -19.15 7.83
C ARG A 253 -11.72 -20.32 7.39
N ASP A 254 -13.04 -20.20 7.48
CA ASP A 254 -13.97 -21.26 7.09
C ASP A 254 -13.85 -21.51 5.59
N ALA A 255 -13.74 -20.46 4.76
CA ALA A 255 -13.45 -20.62 3.34
C ALA A 255 -12.14 -21.39 3.11
N ARG A 256 -11.03 -20.99 3.75
CA ARG A 256 -9.73 -21.67 3.56
C ARG A 256 -9.82 -23.15 3.96
N ASN A 257 -10.50 -23.44 5.07
CA ASN A 257 -10.65 -24.80 5.59
C ASN A 257 -11.57 -25.66 4.70
N GLU A 258 -12.72 -25.13 4.29
CA GLU A 258 -13.68 -25.79 3.39
C GLU A 258 -13.08 -26.04 2.01
N LEU A 259 -12.29 -25.10 1.48
CA LEU A 259 -11.59 -25.22 0.19
C LEU A 259 -10.44 -26.24 0.23
N SER A 260 -9.71 -26.34 1.34
CA SER A 260 -8.73 -27.41 1.56
C SER A 260 -9.36 -28.80 1.46
N HIS A 261 -10.64 -28.91 1.85
CA HIS A 261 -11.42 -30.14 1.79
C HIS A 261 -12.17 -30.33 0.45
N SER A 262 -12.47 -29.25 -0.28
CA SER A 262 -13.23 -29.31 -1.54
C SER A 262 -12.43 -29.84 -2.73
N MET A 263 -11.10 -29.74 -2.72
CA MET A 263 -10.28 -30.42 -3.74
C MET A 263 -10.34 -31.96 -3.63
N THR A 264 -10.84 -32.49 -2.50
CA THR A 264 -10.93 -33.93 -2.25
C THR A 264 -12.35 -34.50 -2.19
N ALA A 265 -13.39 -33.67 -2.07
CA ALA A 265 -14.79 -34.13 -1.99
C ALA A 265 -15.72 -33.39 -2.98
N ARG A 266 -16.58 -34.17 -3.68
CA ARG A 266 -17.61 -33.71 -4.64
C ARG A 266 -18.81 -33.03 -3.93
N GLY A 267 -18.56 -32.02 -3.10
CA GLY A 267 -19.61 -31.22 -2.46
C GLY A 267 -19.81 -29.86 -3.15
N THR A 268 -21.03 -29.33 -3.10
CA THR A 268 -21.34 -27.93 -3.42
C THR A 268 -20.77 -27.03 -2.33
N THR A 269 -19.53 -26.55 -2.53
CA THR A 269 -18.75 -25.86 -1.49
C THR A 269 -19.17 -24.41 -1.24
N VAL A 270 -19.66 -23.73 -2.27
CA VAL A 270 -20.19 -22.37 -2.15
C VAL A 270 -21.49 -22.32 -2.92
N THR A 271 -22.56 -22.01 -2.20
CA THR A 271 -23.86 -21.76 -2.80
C THR A 271 -23.97 -20.29 -3.17
N ILE A 272 -24.88 -20.00 -4.09
CA ILE A 272 -25.17 -18.62 -4.46
C ILE A 272 -25.73 -17.82 -3.26
N ASP A 273 -26.36 -18.49 -2.30
CA ASP A 273 -26.90 -17.90 -1.07
C ASP A 273 -25.78 -17.43 -0.12
N SER A 274 -24.62 -18.11 -0.13
CA SER A 274 -23.43 -17.73 0.65
C SER A 274 -22.52 -16.72 -0.06
N PHE A 275 -22.82 -16.40 -1.33
CA PHE A 275 -21.95 -15.56 -2.17
C PHE A 275 -21.75 -14.15 -1.59
N GLU A 276 -22.84 -13.52 -1.13
CA GLU A 276 -22.79 -12.15 -0.59
C GLU A 276 -21.91 -12.05 0.66
N THR A 277 -21.92 -13.06 1.54
CA THR A 277 -21.06 -13.11 2.72
C THR A 277 -19.58 -13.16 2.36
N TYR A 278 -19.21 -13.94 1.32
CA TYR A 278 -17.82 -13.96 0.83
C TYR A 278 -17.44 -12.63 0.18
N VAL A 279 -18.35 -12.01 -0.58
CA VAL A 279 -18.14 -10.68 -1.17
C VAL A 279 -17.88 -9.64 -0.09
N GLU A 280 -18.65 -9.66 1.00
CA GLU A 280 -18.46 -8.74 2.13
C GLU A 280 -17.12 -8.96 2.83
N ALA A 281 -16.77 -10.21 3.15
CA ALA A 281 -15.49 -10.56 3.77
C ALA A 281 -14.28 -10.15 2.92
N VAL A 282 -14.35 -10.37 1.60
CA VAL A 282 -13.28 -9.97 0.68
C VAL A 282 -13.14 -8.44 0.62
N HIS A 283 -14.23 -7.70 0.57
CA HIS A 283 -14.17 -6.22 0.61
C HIS A 283 -13.59 -5.71 1.93
N MET A 284 -13.98 -6.29 3.06
CA MET A 284 -13.40 -5.95 4.37
C MET A 284 -11.90 -6.25 4.42
N ALA A 285 -11.46 -7.39 3.87
CA ALA A 285 -10.05 -7.76 3.81
C ALA A 285 -9.22 -6.77 2.97
N MET A 286 -9.73 -6.37 1.79
CA MET A 286 -9.11 -5.33 0.97
C MET A 286 -9.03 -4.00 1.71
N GLY A 287 -10.11 -3.59 2.39
CA GLY A 287 -10.13 -2.38 3.20
C GLY A 287 -9.11 -2.41 4.35
N LEU A 288 -8.97 -3.56 5.02
CA LEU A 288 -7.99 -3.77 6.08
C LEU A 288 -6.56 -3.66 5.54
N GLY A 289 -6.24 -4.39 4.46
CA GLY A 289 -4.91 -4.37 3.85
C GLY A 289 -4.49 -2.96 3.40
N LEU A 290 -5.39 -2.22 2.75
CA LEU A 290 -5.14 -0.82 2.37
C LEU A 290 -4.91 0.08 3.58
N SER A 291 -5.71 -0.08 4.64
CA SER A 291 -5.60 0.74 5.85
C SER A 291 -4.27 0.51 6.57
N LEU A 292 -3.85 -0.75 6.72
CA LEU A 292 -2.58 -1.12 7.36
C LEU A 292 -1.37 -0.62 6.54
N ALA A 293 -1.41 -0.78 5.22
CA ALA A 293 -0.37 -0.24 4.35
C ALA A 293 -0.30 1.29 4.39
N ALA A 294 -1.47 1.96 4.46
CA ALA A 294 -1.55 3.40 4.62
C ALA A 294 -1.00 3.86 5.97
N GLU A 295 -1.28 3.13 7.06
CA GLU A 295 -0.77 3.43 8.39
C GLU A 295 0.77 3.40 8.42
N LEU A 296 1.40 2.35 7.88
CA LEU A 296 2.86 2.26 7.76
C LEU A 296 3.47 3.36 6.88
N ALA A 297 2.77 3.75 5.82
CA ALA A 297 3.19 4.86 4.95
C ALA A 297 2.99 6.24 5.60
N THR A 298 1.97 6.40 6.44
CA THR A 298 1.60 7.67 7.09
C THR A 298 2.41 7.94 8.34
N ASP A 299 2.83 6.90 9.06
CA ASP A 299 3.80 7.01 10.17
C ASP A 299 5.06 7.79 9.75
N VAL A 300 5.51 7.59 8.51
CA VAL A 300 6.61 8.35 7.89
C VAL A 300 6.31 9.85 7.69
N LEU A 301 5.06 10.19 7.34
CA LEU A 301 4.60 11.58 7.18
C LEU A 301 4.49 12.28 8.53
N THR A 302 4.05 11.56 9.56
CA THR A 302 3.94 12.08 10.93
C THR A 302 5.33 12.39 11.49
N ASP A 303 6.32 11.53 11.22
CA ASP A 303 7.74 11.75 11.50
C ASP A 303 8.30 13.04 10.87
N LEU A 304 7.72 13.48 9.73
CA LEU A 304 8.10 14.70 9.03
C LEU A 304 7.45 15.97 9.57
N ASP A 305 6.21 15.89 10.03
CA ASP A 305 5.57 17.02 10.71
C ASP A 305 6.27 17.33 12.04
N GLU A 306 6.90 16.32 12.67
CA GLU A 306 7.74 16.48 13.85
C GLU A 306 9.21 16.85 13.54
N LEU A 307 9.56 17.00 12.27
CA LEU A 307 10.87 17.45 11.80
C LEU A 307 10.83 18.97 11.60
N PRO A 308 11.22 19.79 12.61
CA PRO A 308 11.47 21.19 12.33
C PRO A 308 12.54 21.29 11.24
N LEU A 309 12.17 21.93 10.14
CA LEU A 309 13.06 22.20 9.01
C LEU A 309 14.18 23.21 9.42
N THR A 310 14.12 23.74 10.63
CA THR A 310 15.09 24.67 11.22
C THR A 310 16.16 23.92 12.04
N PRO A 311 17.46 24.17 11.78
CA PRO A 311 18.52 23.68 12.66
C PRO A 311 18.42 24.40 14.02
N GLN A 312 18.33 23.65 15.13
CA GLN A 312 18.40 24.19 16.50
C GLN A 312 19.83 24.60 16.88
#